data_AF-A0A9D9GPX5-F1
#
_entry.id   AF-A0A9D9GPX5-F1
#
_cell.length_a   1.000
_cell.length_b   1.000
_cell.length_c   1.000
_cell.angle_alpha   90.00
_cell.angle_beta   90.00
_cell.angle_gamma   90.00
#
_symmetry.space_group_name_H-M   'P 1'
#
loop_
_entity.id
_entity.type
_entity.pdbx_description
1 polymer ?
#
loop_
_entity_poly.entity_id
_entity_poly.type
_entity_poly.pdbx_seq_one_letter_code
_entity_poly.pdbx_strand_id
1 'polypeptide(L)'
;MALLLGSPNWVSWITLISSIIAITNIILEPESKAREHEFAAKSFTVLKHDARSLYESFKDFIDGKDFYYEVKRIREKYNWLVQTTPPTDEKSFEKARERIKKEIHKPDFKKAHNHA
;
A
#
# COMPACT_ATOMS: atom_id res chain seq x y z
N MET A 1 -41.01 7.09 -13.16
CA MET A 1 -40.86 5.86 -13.97
C MET A 1 -41.44 6.05 -15.38
N ALA A 2 -41.00 7.08 -16.12
CA ALA A 2 -41.55 7.39 -17.44
C ALA A 2 -40.57 7.15 -18.61
N LEU A 3 -39.34 6.71 -18.32
CA LEU A 3 -38.32 6.44 -19.33
C LEU A 3 -38.43 5.06 -20.01
N LEU A 4 -39.30 4.17 -19.52
CA LEU A 4 -39.42 2.79 -20.00
C LEU A 4 -40.65 2.52 -20.88
N LEU A 5 -41.52 3.50 -21.10
CA LEU A 5 -42.79 3.28 -21.80
C LEU A 5 -42.72 3.42 -23.34
N GLY A 6 -41.53 3.67 -23.90
CA GLY A 6 -41.33 3.77 -25.36
C GLY A 6 -39.93 3.40 -25.86
N SER A 7 -39.04 2.92 -25.00
CA SER A 7 -37.70 2.50 -25.41
C SER A 7 -37.72 1.07 -25.97
N PRO A 8 -37.03 0.77 -27.08
CA PRO A 8 -36.90 -0.59 -27.61
C PRO A 8 -36.43 -1.54 -26.51
N ASN A 9 -37.03 -2.73 -26.42
CA ASN A 9 -36.81 -3.70 -25.33
C ASN A 9 -35.30 -4.00 -25.08
N TRP A 10 -34.47 -3.87 -26.12
CA TRP A 10 -33.01 -4.00 -26.06
C TRP A 10 -32.32 -2.94 -25.17
N VAL A 11 -32.82 -1.71 -25.13
CA VAL A 11 -32.27 -0.63 -24.28
C VAL A 11 -32.48 -0.95 -22.80
N SER A 12 -33.65 -1.49 -22.45
CA SER A 12 -33.96 -1.97 -21.10
C SER A 12 -32.97 -3.06 -20.65
N TRP A 13 -32.69 -4.03 -21.53
CA TRP A 13 -31.69 -5.08 -21.27
C TRP A 13 -30.27 -4.52 -21.09
N ILE A 14 -29.83 -3.57 -21.92
CA ILE A 14 -28.52 -2.91 -21.75
C ILE A 14 -28.45 -2.21 -20.39
N THR A 15 -29.48 -1.45 -20.01
CA THR A 15 -29.47 -0.74 -18.73
C THR A 15 -29.43 -1.68 -17.53
N LEU A 16 -30.12 -2.82 -17.60
CA LEU A 16 -30.14 -3.83 -16.55
C LEU A 16 -28.80 -4.55 -16.42
N ILE A 17 -28.14 -4.88 -17.54
CA ILE A 17 -26.79 -5.46 -17.52
C ILE A 17 -25.77 -4.43 -17.00
N SER A 18 -25.88 -3.17 -17.41
CA SER A 18 -24.98 -2.10 -16.99
C SER A 18 -25.09 -1.82 -15.48
N SER A 19 -26.30 -1.84 -14.92
CA SER A 19 -26.50 -1.65 -13.49
C SER A 19 -25.92 -2.82 -12.68
N ILE A 20 -26.06 -4.07 -13.15
CA ILE A 20 -25.44 -5.25 -12.53
C ILE A 20 -23.91 -5.13 -12.54
N ILE A 21 -23.31 -4.72 -13.66
CA ILE A 21 -21.85 -4.51 -13.74
C ILE A 21 -21.40 -3.38 -12.81
N ALA A 22 -22.12 -2.26 -12.78
CA ALA A 22 -21.80 -1.14 -11.89
C ALA A 22 -21.88 -1.55 -10.41
N ILE A 23 -22.93 -2.26 -10.01
CA ILE A 23 -23.08 -2.81 -8.66
C ILE A 23 -21.94 -3.77 -8.35
N THR A 24 -21.56 -4.63 -9.30
CA THR A 24 -20.45 -5.59 -9.11
C THR A 24 -19.12 -4.87 -8.93
N ASN A 25 -18.86 -3.80 -9.68
CA ASN A 25 -17.66 -2.99 -9.53
C ASN A 25 -17.65 -2.18 -8.22
N ILE A 26 -18.80 -1.71 -7.75
CA ILE A 26 -18.95 -1.05 -6.44
C ILE A 26 -18.78 -2.06 -5.28
N ILE A 27 -19.25 -3.29 -5.44
CA ILE A 27 -19.09 -4.33 -4.41
C ILE A 27 -17.64 -4.84 -4.36
N LEU A 28 -16.98 -4.98 -5.53
CA LEU A 28 -15.62 -5.51 -5.60
C LEU A 28 -14.54 -4.45 -5.37
N GLU A 29 -14.86 -3.16 -5.59
CA GLU A 29 -13.97 -1.99 -5.60
C GLU A 29 -12.48 -2.34 -5.73
N PRO A 30 -12.06 -2.93 -6.86
CA PRO A 30 -10.68 -3.37 -7.03
C PRO A 30 -9.70 -2.19 -6.96
N GLU A 31 -10.14 -0.99 -7.36
CA GLU A 31 -9.35 0.23 -7.27
C GLU A 31 -9.16 0.75 -5.85
N SER A 32 -10.13 0.58 -4.94
CA SER A 32 -9.97 1.04 -3.55
C SER A 32 -8.97 0.13 -2.84
N LYS A 33 -9.11 -1.19 -2.99
CA LYS A 33 -8.15 -2.18 -2.47
C LYS A 33 -6.73 -1.94 -3.00
N ALA A 34 -6.58 -1.71 -4.30
CA ALA A 34 -5.27 -1.39 -4.88
C ALA A 34 -4.66 -0.13 -4.26
N ARG A 35 -5.46 0.93 -4.08
CA ARG A 35 -5.02 2.18 -3.44
C ARG A 35 -4.65 1.97 -1.97
N GLU A 36 -5.40 1.17 -1.23
CA GLU A 36 -5.12 0.86 0.17
C GLU A 36 -3.79 0.11 0.33
N HIS A 37 -3.54 -0.91 -0.50
CA HIS A 37 -2.27 -1.63 -0.52
C HIS A 37 -1.10 -0.73 -0.95
N GLU A 38 -1.31 0.16 -1.94
CA GLU A 38 -0.30 1.13 -2.36
C GLU A 38 0.02 2.12 -1.24
N PHE A 39 -1.00 2.64 -0.54
CA PHE A 39 -0.84 3.52 0.60
C PHE A 39 -0.08 2.85 1.74
N ALA A 40 -0.40 1.59 2.06
CA ALA A 40 0.32 0.80 3.05
C ALA A 40 1.81 0.64 2.66
N ALA A 41 2.09 0.27 1.41
CA ALA A 41 3.45 0.11 0.92
C ALA A 41 4.28 1.41 1.00
N LYS A 42 3.69 2.54 0.59
CA LYS A 42 4.30 3.87 0.72
C LYS A 42 4.55 4.23 2.19
N SER A 43 3.60 3.95 3.07
CA SER A 43 3.70 4.26 4.50
C SER A 43 4.80 3.46 5.19
N PHE A 44 4.93 2.17 4.90
CA PHE A 44 6.05 1.35 5.38
C PHE A 44 7.40 1.80 4.82
N THR A 45 7.43 2.25 3.56
CA THR A 45 8.64 2.80 2.94
C THR A 45 9.10 4.06 3.66
N VAL A 46 8.18 5.00 3.92
CA VAL A 46 8.47 6.22 4.70
C VAL A 46 8.98 5.85 6.10
N LEU A 47 8.31 4.92 6.80
CA LEU A 47 8.73 4.49 8.13
C LEU A 47 10.16 3.92 8.16
N LYS A 48 10.51 3.13 7.14
CA LYS A 48 11.87 2.59 6.97
C LYS A 48 12.88 3.72 6.75
N HIS A 49 12.55 4.72 5.94
CA HIS A 49 13.41 5.88 5.73
C HIS A 49 13.53 6.74 6.98
N ASP A 50 12.46 6.95 7.73
CA ASP A 50 12.47 7.66 9.01
C ASP A 50 13.44 6.98 9.99
N ALA A 51 13.33 5.65 10.14
CA ALA A 51 14.20 4.86 11.01
C ALA A 51 15.66 4.88 10.56
N ARG A 52 15.90 4.78 9.25
CA ARG A 52 17.25 4.91 8.69
C ARG A 52 17.83 6.28 8.96
N SER A 53 17.08 7.33 8.70
CA SER A 53 17.51 8.72 8.89
C SER A 53 17.85 8.99 10.36
N LEU A 54 17.00 8.53 11.28
CA LEU A 54 17.27 8.61 12.72
C LEU A 54 18.61 7.95 13.09
N TYR A 55 18.86 6.74 12.58
CA TYR A 55 20.07 6.00 12.92
C TYR A 55 21.33 6.50 12.19
N GLU A 56 21.24 6.83 10.90
CA GLU A 56 22.42 7.15 10.09
C GLU A 56 22.78 8.63 10.13
N SER A 57 21.81 9.51 10.36
CA SER A 57 22.02 10.97 10.27
C SER A 57 21.87 11.68 11.61
N PHE A 58 20.98 11.23 12.49
CA PHE A 58 20.62 12.00 13.69
C PHE A 58 21.13 11.41 15.00
N LYS A 59 21.46 10.12 15.07
CA LYS A 59 21.82 9.45 16.34
C LYS A 59 22.95 10.13 17.11
N ASP A 60 23.92 10.73 16.39
CA ASP A 60 25.12 11.33 16.99
C ASP A 60 24.87 12.79 17.39
N PHE A 61 23.72 13.37 17.01
CA PHE A 61 23.35 14.76 17.26
C PHE A 61 22.20 14.91 18.26
N ILE A 62 21.60 13.81 18.72
CA ILE A 62 20.51 13.81 19.70
C ILE A 62 20.95 13.12 20.99
N ASP A 63 20.38 13.53 22.12
CA ASP A 63 20.68 12.90 23.39
C ASP A 63 20.03 11.50 23.48
N GLY A 64 20.49 10.68 24.42
CA GLY A 64 20.00 9.31 24.55
C GLY A 64 18.51 9.22 24.93
N LYS A 65 17.99 10.25 25.61
CA LYS A 65 16.59 10.30 26.04
C LYS A 65 15.68 10.59 24.84
N ASP A 66 16.01 11.57 24.02
CA ASP A 66 15.28 11.94 22.82
C ASP A 66 15.40 10.84 21.75
N PHE A 67 16.57 10.20 21.63
CA PHE A 67 16.74 9.01 20.80
C PHE A 67 15.76 7.90 21.18
N TYR A 68 15.61 7.62 22.48
CA TYR A 68 14.64 6.63 22.97
C TYR A 68 13.19 7.00 22.59
N TYR A 69 12.79 8.27 22.76
CA TYR A 69 11.44 8.71 22.39
C TYR A 69 11.19 8.61 20.89
N GLU A 70 12.17 8.96 20.06
CA GLU A 70 12.05 8.82 18.60
C GLU A 70 11.93 7.35 18.16
N VAL A 71 12.72 6.45 18.76
CA VAL A 71 12.59 5.01 18.52
C VAL A 71 11.21 4.51 18.95
N LYS A 72 10.71 4.96 20.11
CA LYS A 72 9.37 4.60 20.59
C LYS A 72 8.28 5.09 19.62
N ARG A 73 8.37 6.33 19.13
CA ARG A 73 7.45 6.91 18.15
C ARG A 73 7.42 6.11 16.85
N ILE A 74 8.59 5.70 16.34
CA ILE A 74 8.71 4.83 15.16
C ILE A 74 8.03 3.48 15.40
N ARG A 75 8.24 2.87 16.58
CA ARG A 75 7.60 1.61 16.94
C ARG A 75 6.08 1.73 17.03
N GLU A 76 5.56 2.81 17.60
CA GLU A 76 4.12 3.05 17.67
C GLU A 76 3.52 3.23 16.27
N LYS A 77 4.19 3.98 15.39
CA LYS A 77 3.80 4.13 13.97
C LYS A 77 3.83 2.79 13.24
N TYR A 78 4.83 1.93 13.48
CA TYR A 78 4.87 0.56 12.95
C TYR A 78 3.65 -0.25 13.38
N ASN A 79 3.36 -0.29 14.68
CA ASN A 79 2.25 -1.07 15.23
C ASN A 79 0.92 -0.60 14.63
N TRP A 80 0.73 0.72 14.49
CA TRP A 80 -0.46 1.28 13.87
C TRP A 80 -0.58 0.89 12.40
N LEU A 81 0.52 0.92 11.63
CA LEU A 81 0.52 0.48 10.24
C LEU A 81 0.20 -1.01 10.11
N VAL A 82 0.74 -1.87 10.97
CA VAL A 82 0.43 -3.31 10.97
C VAL A 82 -1.07 -3.56 11.23
N GLN A 83 -1.68 -2.78 12.12
CA GLN A 83 -3.11 -2.91 12.44
C GLN A 83 -4.04 -2.40 11.33
N THR A 84 -3.60 -1.39 10.58
CA THR A 84 -4.42 -0.73 9.55
C THR A 84 -4.16 -1.23 8.13
N THR A 85 -3.10 -2.01 7.92
CA THR A 85 -2.77 -2.57 6.61
C THR A 85 -3.75 -3.68 6.26
N PRO A 86 -4.39 -3.62 5.06
CA PRO A 86 -5.29 -4.68 4.63
C PRO A 86 -4.55 -6.02 4.48
N PRO A 87 -5.22 -7.15 4.78
CA PRO A 87 -4.63 -8.47 4.61
C PRO A 87 -4.24 -8.69 3.14
N THR A 88 -3.03 -9.20 2.92
CA THR A 88 -2.54 -9.53 1.57
C THR A 88 -2.79 -11.01 1.30
N ASP A 89 -3.25 -11.34 0.09
CA ASP A 89 -3.41 -12.72 -0.32
C ASP A 89 -2.05 -13.37 -0.66
N GLU A 90 -1.90 -14.64 -0.30
CA GLU A 90 -0.64 -15.40 -0.46
C GLU A 90 -0.14 -15.43 -1.91
N LYS A 91 -1.07 -15.52 -2.87
CA LYS A 91 -0.75 -15.59 -4.29
C LYS A 91 -0.16 -14.26 -4.80
N SER A 92 -0.75 -13.13 -4.43
CA SER A 92 -0.24 -11.80 -4.75
C SER A 92 1.08 -11.52 -4.04
N PHE A 93 1.22 -11.98 -2.79
CA PHE A 93 2.47 -11.88 -2.05
C PHE A 93 3.60 -12.63 -2.75
N GLU A 94 3.42 -13.91 -3.11
CA GLU A 94 4.46 -14.68 -3.79
C GLU A 94 4.78 -14.11 -5.19
N LYS A 95 3.77 -13.64 -5.93
CA LYS A 95 3.99 -12.95 -7.21
C LYS A 95 4.81 -11.67 -7.05
N ALA A 96 4.56 -10.89 -6.00
CA ALA A 96 5.35 -9.69 -5.68
C ALA A 96 6.78 -10.07 -5.30
N ARG A 97 6.94 -11.10 -4.46
CA ARG A 97 8.24 -11.63 -4.02
C ARG A 97 9.09 -12.11 -5.20
N GLU A 98 8.51 -12.82 -6.16
CA GLU A 98 9.19 -13.23 -7.39
C GLU A 98 9.68 -12.03 -8.19
N ARG A 99 8.86 -10.98 -8.34
CA ARG A 99 9.24 -9.75 -9.06
C ARG A 99 10.38 -9.02 -8.39
N ILE A 100 10.38 -8.96 -7.05
CA ILE A 100 11.46 -8.37 -6.26
C ILE A 100 12.75 -9.18 -6.43
N LYS A 101 12.68 -10.51 -6.32
CA LYS A 101 13.83 -11.42 -6.52
C LYS A 101 14.41 -11.37 -7.93
N LYS A 102 13.60 -11.04 -8.93
CA LYS A 102 14.06 -10.83 -10.32
C LYS A 102 14.91 -9.56 -10.50
N GLU A 103 15.17 -8.79 -9.42
CA GLU A 103 16.05 -7.61 -9.39
C GLU A 103 15.75 -6.54 -10.46
N ILE A 104 14.52 -6.50 -10.98
CA ILE A 104 14.10 -5.48 -11.95
C ILE A 104 14.22 -4.07 -11.33
N HIS A 105 14.15 -3.99 -10.01
CA HIS A 105 14.40 -2.78 -9.23
C HIS A 105 15.62 -2.99 -8.33
N LYS A 106 16.70 -2.22 -8.54
CA LYS A 106 17.84 -2.16 -7.63
C LYS A 106 17.46 -1.30 -6.42
N PRO A 107 17.33 -1.88 -5.23
CA PRO A 107 17.04 -1.07 -4.07
C PRO A 107 18.25 -0.20 -3.74
N ASP A 108 18.00 1.07 -3.42
CA ASP A 108 19.02 2.05 -3.02
C ASP A 108 19.50 1.77 -1.57
N PHE A 109 20.13 0.62 -1.41
CA PHE A 109 20.99 0.34 -0.28
C PHE A 109 22.40 0.71 -0.70
N LYS A 110 23.08 1.57 0.06
CA LYS A 110 24.53 1.74 -0.08
C LYS A 110 25.14 0.35 -0.15
N LYS A 111 25.85 0.06 -1.25
CA LYS A 111 26.79 -1.07 -1.28
C LYS A 111 27.60 -0.99 0.00
N ALA A 112 27.70 -2.10 0.73
CA ALA A 112 28.57 -2.19 1.89
C ALA A 112 29.92 -1.57 1.50
N HIS A 113 30.26 -0.42 2.10
CA HIS A 113 31.61 0.07 2.04
C HIS A 113 32.42 -0.98 2.81
N ASN A 114 33.07 -1.86 2.05
CA ASN A 114 34.17 -2.65 2.56
C ASN A 114 35.21 -1.63 3.03
N HIS A 115 35.24 -1.38 4.33
CA HIS A 115 36.41 -0.82 4.99
C HIS A 115 37.46 -1.93 5.00
N ALA A 116 38.29 -1.93 3.96
CA ALA A 116 39.63 -2.51 3.99
C ALA A 116 40.55 -1.55 4.73
#